data_AF-A0A438W4F0-F1
#
_entry.id   AF-A0A438W4F0-F1
#
_cell.length_a   1.000
_cell.length_b   1.000
_cell.length_c   1.000
_cell.angle_alpha   90.00
_cell.angle_beta   90.00
_cell.angle_gamma   90.00
#
_symmetry.space_group_name_H-M   'P 1'
#
loop_
_entity.id
_entity.type
_entity.pdbx_description
1 polymer ?
#
loop_
_entity_poly.entity_id
_entity_poly.type
_entity_poly.pdbx_seq_one_letter_code
_entity_poly.pdbx_strand_id
1 'polypeptide(L)'
;AWAEESAFRQIAVLALFCIVLASYLAKDFLEWGLLILPCFLSVVVELINSSIEKAVDFTSTEFHPLAKKAKDMASAAQLIGLIFWAFIWGRYLLALYLK
;
A
#
# COMPACT_ATOMS: atom_id res chain seq x y z
N ALA A 1 7.43 -9.57 8.66
CA ALA A 1 6.81 -8.28 8.28
C ALA A 1 6.39 -7.50 9.53
N TRP A 2 5.35 -7.90 10.28
CA TRP A 2 4.84 -7.08 11.41
C TRP A 2 5.89 -6.65 12.47
N ALA A 3 6.76 -7.54 12.94
CA ALA A 3 7.75 -7.19 13.97
C ALA A 3 8.89 -6.31 13.43
N GLU A 4 9.31 -6.53 12.18
CA GLU A 4 10.55 -5.98 11.61
C GLU A 4 10.32 -4.74 10.74
N GLU A 5 9.16 -4.64 10.07
CA GLU A 5 8.87 -3.62 9.07
C GLU A 5 7.89 -2.57 9.62
N SER A 6 8.39 -1.37 9.91
CA SER A 6 7.53 -0.26 10.35
C SER A 6 6.55 0.18 9.26
N ALA A 7 6.98 0.18 8.00
CA ALA A 7 6.15 0.56 6.86
C ALA A 7 4.97 -0.41 6.71
N PHE A 8 5.21 -1.73 6.74
CA PHE A 8 4.14 -2.73 6.77
C PHE A 8 3.13 -2.49 7.89
N ARG A 9 3.57 -2.23 9.13
CA ARG A 9 2.64 -1.94 10.24
C ARG A 9 1.78 -0.72 9.95
N GLN A 10 2.38 0.36 9.47
CA GLN A 10 1.67 1.60 9.15
C GLN A 10 0.61 1.36 8.07
N ILE A 11 1.01 0.71 6.97
CA ILE A 11 0.13 0.42 5.83
C ILE A 11 -1.00 -0.54 6.23
N ALA A 12 -0.71 -1.59 6.99
CA ALA A 12 -1.71 -2.54 7.45
C ALA A 12 -2.71 -1.93 8.43
N VAL A 13 -2.26 -1.10 9.38
CA VAL A 13 -3.14 -0.40 10.32
C VAL A 13 -4.01 0.62 9.58
N LEU A 14 -3.44 1.39 8.66
CA LEU A 14 -4.19 2.33 7.84
C LEU A 14 -5.21 1.60 6.94
N ALA A 15 -4.83 0.46 6.35
CA ALA A 15 -5.72 -0.36 5.55
C ALA A 15 -6.91 -0.84 6.38
N LEU A 16 -6.66 -1.37 7.57
CA LEU A 16 -7.71 -1.83 8.47
C LEU A 16 -8.66 -0.68 8.84
N PHE A 17 -8.12 0.48 9.20
CA PHE A 17 -8.92 1.67 9.51
C PHE A 17 -9.78 2.10 8.31
N CYS A 18 -9.20 2.18 7.13
CA CYS A 18 -9.90 2.51 5.89
C CYS A 18 -10.99 1.48 5.53
N ILE A 19 -10.74 0.19 5.73
CA ILE A 19 -11.74 -0.86 5.48
C ILE A 19 -12.94 -0.69 6.41
N VAL A 20 -12.70 -0.48 7.71
CA VAL A 20 -13.76 -0.21 8.70
C VAL A 20 -14.53 1.04 8.31
N LEU A 21 -13.84 2.14 7.96
CA LEU A 21 -14.47 3.38 7.54
C LEU A 21 -15.29 3.22 6.26
N ALA A 22 -14.79 2.45 5.29
CA ALA A 22 -15.51 2.15 4.05
C ALA A 22 -16.85 1.43 4.33
N SER A 23 -16.91 0.55 5.32
CA SER A 23 -18.16 -0.13 5.72
C SER A 23 -19.24 0.83 6.25
N TYR A 24 -18.88 2.03 6.69
CA TYR A 24 -19.83 3.07 7.10
C TYR A 24 -20.12 4.10 6.01
N LEU A 25 -19.14 4.41 5.14
CA LEU A 25 -19.27 5.45 4.12
C LEU A 25 -19.92 4.95 2.83
N ALA A 26 -19.60 3.72 2.40
CA ALA A 26 -20.07 3.17 1.14
C ALA A 26 -21.59 2.94 1.15
N LYS A 27 -22.24 3.29 0.03
CA LYS A 27 -23.70 3.16 -0.12
C LYS A 27 -24.13 1.79 -0.61
N ASP A 28 -23.24 1.10 -1.31
CA ASP A 28 -23.45 -0.22 -1.84
C ASP A 28 -22.14 -1.04 -1.87
N PHE A 29 -22.25 -2.29 -2.29
CA PHE A 29 -21.13 -3.22 -2.34
C PHE A 29 -20.04 -2.79 -3.34
N LEU A 30 -20.40 -2.11 -4.43
CA LEU A 30 -19.44 -1.68 -5.45
C LEU A 30 -18.62 -0.50 -4.94
N GLU A 31 -19.26 0.49 -4.31
CA GLU A 31 -18.57 1.59 -3.64
C GLU A 31 -17.63 1.07 -2.54
N TRP A 32 -18.10 0.10 -1.74
CA TRP A 32 -17.29 -0.52 -0.70
C TRP A 32 -16.08 -1.24 -1.29
N GLY A 33 -16.30 -2.08 -2.31
CA GLY A 33 -15.27 -2.79 -3.06
C GLY A 33 -14.19 -1.86 -3.63
N LEU A 34 -14.61 -0.74 -4.23
CA LEU A 34 -13.69 0.28 -4.77
C LEU A 34 -12.81 0.91 -3.69
N LEU A 35 -13.35 1.17 -2.49
CA LEU A 35 -12.59 1.76 -1.39
C LEU A 35 -11.59 0.78 -0.76
N ILE A 36 -11.95 -0.51 -0.66
CA ILE A 36 -11.08 -1.51 -0.02
C ILE A 36 -9.98 -2.05 -0.96
N LEU A 37 -10.21 -2.06 -2.27
CA LEU A 37 -9.27 -2.59 -3.26
C LEU A 37 -7.86 -1.98 -3.16
N PRO A 38 -7.69 -0.64 -3.16
CA PRO A 38 -6.35 -0.04 -3.02
C PRO A 38 -5.71 -0.33 -1.65
N CYS A 39 -6.52 -0.44 -0.58
CA CYS A 39 -6.03 -0.79 0.75
C CYS A 39 -5.36 -2.17 0.73
N PHE A 40 -6.04 -3.15 0.15
CA PHE A 40 -5.55 -4.52 0.05
C PHE A 40 -4.33 -4.61 -0.87
N LEU A 41 -4.37 -3.92 -2.02
CA LEU A 41 -3.27 -3.88 -2.98
C LEU A 41 -1.99 -3.31 -2.34
N SER A 42 -2.07 -2.20 -1.61
CA SER A 42 -0.90 -1.60 -0.96
C SER A 42 -0.30 -2.47 0.14
N VAL A 43 -1.08 -3.28 0.84
CA VAL A 43 -0.55 -4.28 1.79
C VAL A 43 0.23 -5.37 1.06
N VAL A 44 -0.29 -5.85 -0.08
CA VAL A 44 0.39 -6.86 -0.91
C VAL A 44 1.67 -6.31 -1.52
N VAL A 45 1.63 -5.09 -2.08
CA VAL A 45 2.81 -4.46 -2.69
C VAL A 45 3.89 -4.19 -1.64
N GLU A 46 3.51 -3.80 -0.42
CA GLU A 46 4.45 -3.62 0.69
C GLU A 46 5.13 -4.94 1.09
N LEU A 47 4.38 -6.04 1.16
CA LEU A 47 4.97 -7.36 1.42
C LEU A 47 5.96 -7.77 0.33
N ILE A 48 5.65 -7.47 -0.93
CA ILE A 48 6.56 -7.69 -2.06
C ILE A 48 7.79 -6.80 -1.91
N ASN A 49 7.62 -5.51 -1.58
CA ASN A 49 8.74 -4.59 -1.36
C ASN A 49 9.72 -5.11 -0.29
N SER A 50 9.22 -5.43 0.90
CA SER A 50 10.06 -5.97 1.97
C SER A 50 10.69 -7.32 1.62
N SER A 51 10.02 -8.14 0.80
CA SER A 51 10.58 -9.42 0.34
C SER A 51 11.78 -9.22 -0.59
N ILE A 52 11.70 -8.23 -1.50
CA ILE A 52 12.80 -7.87 -2.40
C ILE A 52 13.95 -7.27 -1.60
N GLU A 53 13.68 -6.36 -0.66
CA GLU A 53 14.72 -5.78 0.20
C GLU A 53 15.51 -6.86 0.93
N LYS A 54 14.81 -7.80 1.59
CA LYS A 54 15.43 -8.91 2.32
C LYS A 54 16.18 -9.89 1.43
N ALA A 55 15.63 -10.22 0.27
CA ALA A 55 16.31 -11.10 -0.69
C ALA A 55 17.61 -10.47 -1.19
N VAL A 56 17.60 -9.17 -1.48
CA VAL A 56 18.78 -8.42 -1.90
C VAL A 56 19.81 -8.35 -0.76
N ASP A 57 19.38 -8.00 0.47
CA ASP A 57 20.27 -7.90 1.64
C ASP A 57 20.91 -9.23 2.04
N PHE A 58 20.20 -10.34 1.82
CA PHE A 58 20.76 -11.68 2.02
C PHE A 58 21.91 -12.00 1.04
N THR A 59 21.83 -11.53 -0.21
CA THR A 59 22.82 -11.92 -1.24
C THR A 59 24.18 -11.25 -1.11
N SER A 60 24.23 -9.96 -0.74
CA SER A 60 25.47 -9.26 -0.43
C SER A 60 25.17 -7.93 0.25
N THR A 61 25.97 -7.58 1.25
CA THR A 61 25.92 -6.26 1.91
C THR A 61 26.80 -5.23 1.20
N GLU A 62 27.59 -5.64 0.19
CA GLU A 62 28.35 -4.70 -0.62
C GLU A 62 27.43 -3.95 -1.59
N PHE A 63 27.74 -2.67 -1.81
CA PHE A 63 26.96 -1.86 -2.72
C PHE A 63 27.07 -2.37 -4.16
N HIS A 64 25.95 -2.86 -4.71
CA HIS A 64 25.85 -3.25 -6.11
C HIS A 64 24.82 -2.38 -6.85
N PRO A 65 25.15 -1.78 -8.02
CA PRO A 65 24.22 -0.92 -8.75
C PRO A 65 22.89 -1.60 -9.11
N LEU A 66 22.89 -2.90 -9.42
CA LEU A 66 21.66 -3.65 -9.69
C LEU A 66 20.83 -3.93 -8.42
N ALA A 67 21.48 -4.16 -7.28
CA ALA A 67 20.81 -4.35 -6.00
C ALA A 67 20.05 -3.07 -5.60
N LYS A 68 20.69 -1.92 -5.77
CA LYS A 68 20.04 -0.61 -5.59
C LYS A 68 18.82 -0.45 -6.50
N LYS A 69 18.97 -0.73 -7.80
CA LYS A 69 17.84 -0.63 -8.76
C LYS A 69 16.67 -1.54 -8.39
N ALA A 70 16.92 -2.76 -7.94
CA ALA A 70 15.88 -3.69 -7.52
C ALA A 70 15.06 -3.12 -6.34
N LYS A 71 15.74 -2.58 -5.33
CA LYS A 71 15.09 -1.91 -4.18
C LYS A 71 14.33 -0.65 -4.60
N ASP A 72 14.93 0.20 -5.43
CA ASP A 72 14.30 1.43 -5.92
C ASP A 72 13.00 1.12 -6.70
N MET A 73 13.00 0.08 -7.53
CA MET A 73 11.81 -0.36 -8.27
C MET A 73 10.71 -0.89 -7.36
N ALA A 74 11.07 -1.65 -6.32
CA ALA A 74 10.12 -2.18 -5.36
C ALA A 74 9.45 -1.06 -4.55
N SER A 75 10.24 -0.08 -4.07
CA SER A 75 9.72 1.10 -3.38
C SER A 75 8.89 2.00 -4.30
N ALA A 76 9.26 2.12 -5.58
CA ALA A 76 8.47 2.85 -6.57
C ALA A 76 7.10 2.21 -6.82
N ALA A 77 7.02 0.87 -6.87
CA ALA A 77 5.75 0.17 -6.96
C ALA A 77 4.84 0.48 -5.76
N GLN A 78 5.41 0.52 -4.56
CA GLN A 78 4.67 0.89 -3.35
C GLN A 78 4.16 2.34 -3.40
N LEU A 79 5.00 3.28 -3.84
CA LEU A 79 4.59 4.68 -4.02
C LEU A 79 3.42 4.82 -5.00
N ILE A 80 3.46 4.11 -6.13
CA ILE A 80 2.36 4.11 -7.12
C ILE A 80 1.07 3.56 -6.49
N GLY A 81 1.16 2.48 -5.70
CA GLY A 81 0.03 1.94 -4.96
C GLY A 81 -0.59 2.95 -3.98
N LEU A 82 0.25 3.68 -3.23
CA LEU A 82 -0.21 4.72 -2.31
C LEU A 82 -0.85 5.93 -3.02
N ILE A 83 -0.32 6.34 -4.18
CA ILE A 83 -0.94 7.38 -5.01
C ILE A 83 -2.32 6.92 -5.50
N PHE A 84 -2.44 5.69 -5.96
CA PHE A 84 -3.71 5.11 -6.38
C PHE A 84 -4.71 5.06 -5.21
N TRP A 85 -4.26 4.66 -4.03
CA TRP A 85 -5.08 4.68 -2.82
C TRP A 85 -5.61 6.09 -2.51
N ALA A 86 -4.71 7.07 -2.42
CA ALA A 86 -5.08 8.46 -2.16
C ALA A 86 -6.06 9.01 -3.20
N PHE A 87 -5.86 8.67 -4.48
CA PHE A 87 -6.73 9.10 -5.56
C PHE A 87 -8.15 8.56 -5.42
N ILE A 88 -8.32 7.26 -5.19
CA ILE A 88 -9.64 6.62 -5.05
C ILE A 88 -10.38 7.17 -3.84
N TRP A 89 -9.72 7.22 -2.68
CA TRP A 89 -10.32 7.72 -1.45
C TRP A 89 -10.64 9.22 -1.53
N GLY A 90 -9.70 10.02 -2.03
CA GLY A 90 -9.91 11.47 -2.21
C GLY A 90 -11.07 11.76 -3.16
N ARG A 91 -11.17 11.04 -4.27
CA ARG A 91 -12.26 11.21 -5.24
C ARG A 91 -13.62 10.84 -4.64
N TYR A 92 -13.67 9.76 -3.87
CA TYR A 92 -14.88 9.31 -3.19
C TYR A 92 -15.35 10.33 -2.14
N LEU A 93 -14.45 10.77 -1.25
CA LEU A 93 -14.75 11.77 -0.23
C LEU A 93 -15.19 13.10 -0.82
N LEU A 94 -14.55 13.55 -1.92
CA LEU A 94 -14.97 14.74 -2.64
C LEU A 94 -16.38 14.59 -3.23
N ALA A 95 -16.72 13.43 -3.80
CA ALA A 95 -18.07 13.14 -4.26
C ALA A 95 -19.10 13.12 -3.13
N LEU A 96 -18.70 12.66 -1.94
CA LEU A 96 -19.57 12.62 -0.78
C LEU A 96 -19.84 14.03 -0.23
N TYR A 97 -18.84 14.90 -0.19
CA TYR A 97 -18.97 16.28 0.30
C TYR A 97 -19.77 17.20 -0.64
N LEU A 98 -19.68 16.97 -1.95
CA LEU A 98 -20.40 17.78 -2.95
C LEU A 98 -21.86 17.36 -3.17
N LYS A 99 -22.32 16.29 -2.52
CA LYS A 99 -23.71 15.84 -2.51
C LYS A 99 -24.44 16.41 -1.31
#